data_AF-A0A6N2EI57-F1
#
_entry.id   AF-A0A6N2EI57-F1
#
_cell.length_a   1.000
_cell.length_b   1.000
_cell.length_c   1.000
_cell.angle_alpha   90.00
_cell.angle_beta   90.00
_cell.angle_gamma   90.00
#
_symmetry.space_group_name_H-M   'P 1'
#
loop_
_entity.id
_entity.type
_entity.pdbx_description
1 polymer ?
#
loop_
_entity_poly.entity_id
_entity_poly.type
_entity_poly.pdbx_seq_one_letter_code
_entity_poly.pdbx_strand_id
1 'polypeptide(L)' 'MKVRSSVKRICNQCQIIRRGGKVRVICKADPKHKQVQG' A
#
# COMPACT_ATOMS: atom_id res chain seq x y z
N MET A 1 -5.68 -7.26 -1.49
CA MET A 1 -4.73 -6.20 -1.89
C MET A 1 -5.41 -5.38 -2.97
N LYS A 2 -5.45 -4.04 -2.85
CA LYS A 2 -6.21 -3.15 -3.74
C LYS A 2 -5.30 -2.54 -4.80
N VAL A 3 -5.60 -2.74 -6.07
CA VAL A 3 -4.86 -2.12 -7.17
C VAL A 3 -5.46 -0.74 -7.46
N ARG A 4 -4.63 0.31 -7.49
CA ARG A 4 -5.05 1.70 -7.70
C ARG A 4 -3.99 2.45 -8.48
N SER A 5 -4.38 3.43 -9.28
CA SER A 5 -3.45 4.34 -9.95
C SER A 5 -2.68 5.23 -8.96
N SER A 6 -3.36 5.65 -7.88
CA SER A 6 -2.77 6.41 -6.77
C SER A 6 -2.85 5.62 -5.46
N VAL A 7 -1.72 5.55 -4.77
CA VAL A 7 -1.59 4.86 -3.48
C VAL A 7 -1.33 5.87 -2.37
N LYS A 8 -2.08 5.76 -1.27
CA LYS A 8 -1.95 6.63 -0.10
C LYS A 8 -1.97 5.85 1.21
N ARG A 9 -1.36 6.41 2.26
CA ARG A 9 -1.49 5.87 3.62
C ARG A 9 -2.93 6.08 4.09
N ILE A 10 -3.49 5.06 4.75
CA ILE A 10 -4.86 5.10 5.30
C ILE A 10 -4.82 5.23 6.83
N CYS A 11 -3.83 4.61 7.47
CA CYS A 11 -3.58 4.73 8.92
C CYS A 11 -2.10 5.01 9.20
N ASN A 12 -1.77 5.32 10.45
CA ASN A 12 -0.42 5.65 10.91
C ASN A 12 0.59 4.51 10.72
N GLN A 13 0.11 3.27 10.67
CA GLN A 13 0.93 2.07 10.48
C GLN A 13 1.07 1.65 9.01
N CYS A 14 0.43 2.38 8.07
CA CYS A 14 0.62 2.15 6.65
C CYS A 14 2.02 2.62 6.23
N GLN A 15 2.78 1.72 5.61
CA GLN A 15 4.09 2.02 5.06
C GLN A 15 4.04 1.92 3.54
N ILE A 16 4.64 2.92 2.89
CA ILE A 16 4.81 2.93 1.44
C ILE A 16 6.17 2.31 1.15
N ILE A 17 6.17 1.23 0.37
CA ILE A 17 7.38 0.51 -0.02
C ILE A 17 7.45 0.38 -1.53
N ARG A 18 8.66 0.30 -2.08
CA ARG A 18 8.89 -0.06 -3.49
C ARG A 18 9.41 -1.49 -3.55
N ARG A 19 8.72 -2.38 -4.25
CA ARG A 19 9.14 -3.78 -4.47
C ARG A 19 8.86 -4.20 -5.91
N GLY A 20 9.89 -4.71 -6.59
CA GLY A 20 9.80 -5.11 -8.01
C GLY A 20 9.34 -3.97 -8.91
N GLY A 21 9.89 -2.77 -8.71
CA GLY A 21 9.54 -1.56 -9.49
C GLY A 21 8.18 -0.93 -9.17
N LYS A 22 7.29 -1.59 -8.42
CA LYS A 22 5.96 -1.06 -8.08
C LYS A 22 5.92 -0.46 -6.68
N VAL A 23 5.21 0.66 -6.52
CA VAL A 23 4.90 1.25 -5.22
C VAL A 23 3.74 0.48 -4.59
N ARG A 24 3.89 0.07 -3.33
CA ARG A 24 2.88 -0.68 -2.59
C ARG A 24 2.68 -0.04 -1.21
N VAL A 25 1.46 -0.07 -0.72
CA VAL A 25 1.15 0.23 0.69
C VAL A 25 1.01 -1.10 1.41
N ILE A 26 1.81 -1.30 2.45
CA ILE A 26 1.64 -2.39 3.39
C ILE A 26 1.12 -1.84 4.71
N CYS A 27 0.33 -2.63 5.42
CA CYS A 27 -0.13 -2.32 6.75
C CYS A 27 -0.05 -3.60 7.58
N LYS A 28 0.58 -3.52 8.75
CA LYS A 28 0.76 -4.66 9.65
C LYS A 28 -0.49 -4.93 10.49
N ALA A 29 -1.19 -3.87 10.93
CA ALA A 29 -2.43 -4.02 11.70
C ALA A 29 -3.63 -4.44 10.85
N ASP A 30 -3.79 -3.82 9.67
CA ASP A 30 -5.00 -4.01 8.85
C ASP A 30 -4.68 -4.45 7.41
N PRO A 31 -5.01 -5.69 7.02
CA PRO A 31 -4.79 -6.16 5.65
C PRO A 31 -5.66 -5.45 4.60
N LYS A 32 -6.76 -4.79 5.02
CA LYS A 32 -7.67 -4.01 4.14
C LYS A 32 -7.02 -2.74 3.57
N HIS A 33 -5.93 -2.26 4.17
CA HIS A 33 -5.20 -1.07 3.71
C HIS A 33 -4.12 -1.37 2.66
N LYS A 34 -3.84 -2.66 2.39
CA LYS A 34 -2.81 -3.05 1.42
C LYS A 34 -3.18 -2.58 0.01
N GLN A 35 -2.32 -1.76 -0.61
CA GLN A 35 -2.54 -1.20 -1.94
C GLN A 35 -1.33 -1.41 -2.87
N VAL A 36 -1.54 -1.39 -4.19
CA VAL A 36 -0.49 -1.45 -5.23
C VAL A 36 -0.75 -0.36 -6.27
N GLN A 37 0.32 0.33 -6.67
CA GLN A 37 0.30 1.31 -7.74
C GLN A 37 0.38 0.60 -9.10
N GLY A 38 -0.61 0.85 -9.95
CA GLY A 38 -0.75 0.28 -11.29
C GLY A 38 -1.74 -0.86 -11.32
#